data_AF-A0A2R5F1D2-F1
#
_entry.id   AF-A0A2R5F1D2-F1
#
_cell.length_a   1.000
_cell.length_b   1.000
_cell.length_c   1.000
_cell.angle_alpha   90.00
_cell.angle_beta   90.00
_cell.angle_gamma   90.00
#
_symmetry.space_group_name_H-M   'P 1'
#
loop_
_entity.id
_entity.type
_entity.pdbx_description
1 polymer ?
#
loop_
_entity_poly.entity_id
_entity_poly.type
_entity_poly.pdbx_seq_one_letter_code
_entity_poly.pdbx_strand_id
1 'polypeptide(L)'
;MNFAALGISVTSKRDLGSLVEYSFGLPQGTEDRVISELLTNMSDASELSVLDPTSGDCALEAKRKGVGYEIKRGCHGAYGVWRAATLAEAHAWLLPGALASVRLARPGFGATLVVPKVGN
;
A
#
# COMPACT_ATOMS: atom_id res chain seq x y z
N MET A 1 -0.70 2.95 -13.86
CA MET A 1 -0.06 1.76 -13.24
C MET A 1 -0.70 0.50 -13.82
N ASN A 2 0.10 -0.50 -14.23
CA ASN A 2 -0.41 -1.77 -14.76
C ASN A 2 -0.12 -2.90 -13.76
N PHE A 3 -1.12 -3.28 -12.95
CA PHE A 3 -0.97 -4.32 -11.92
C PHE A 3 -0.59 -5.69 -12.51
N ALA A 4 -1.11 -6.04 -13.69
CA ALA A 4 -0.81 -7.32 -14.33
C ALA A 4 0.67 -7.41 -14.73
N ALA A 5 1.27 -6.32 -15.21
CA ALA A 5 2.69 -6.27 -15.51
C ALA A 5 3.59 -6.45 -14.27
N LEU A 6 3.07 -6.16 -13.07
CA LEU A 6 3.76 -6.38 -11.80
C LEU A 6 3.55 -7.80 -11.24
N GLY A 7 2.71 -8.61 -11.88
CA GLY A 7 2.28 -9.93 -11.37
C GLY A 7 1.26 -9.83 -10.23
N ILE A 8 0.63 -8.66 -10.04
CA ILE A 8 -0.31 -8.40 -8.96
C ILE A 8 -1.72 -8.79 -9.42
N SER A 9 -2.35 -9.69 -8.68
CA SER A 9 -3.75 -10.05 -8.88
C SER A 9 -4.64 -9.17 -8.01
N VAL A 10 -5.40 -8.28 -8.65
CA VAL A 10 -6.39 -7.42 -7.98
C VAL A 10 -7.59 -8.27 -7.57
N THR A 11 -7.84 -8.33 -6.27
CA THR A 11 -8.93 -9.12 -5.69
C THR A 11 -10.22 -8.33 -5.57
N SER A 12 -10.11 -7.02 -5.37
CA SER A 12 -11.26 -6.12 -5.32
C SER A 12 -10.88 -4.73 -5.82
N LYS A 13 -11.89 -4.02 -6.35
CA LYS A 13 -11.82 -2.62 -6.72
C LYS A 13 -13.06 -1.94 -6.16
N ARG A 14 -12.89 -0.92 -5.34
CA ARG A 14 -13.99 -0.14 -4.74
C ARG A 14 -13.92 1.31 -5.19
N ASP A 15 -15.06 1.85 -5.58
CA ASP A 15 -15.22 3.27 -5.87
C ASP A 15 -15.60 4.00 -4.58
N LEU A 16 -14.82 5.02 -4.20
CA LEU A 16 -15.01 5.83 -2.99
C LEU A 16 -15.32 7.30 -3.34
N GLY A 17 -15.95 7.55 -4.49
CA GLY A 17 -16.31 8.89 -4.95
C GLY A 17 -15.17 9.55 -5.72
N SER A 18 -14.33 10.36 -5.05
CA SER A 18 -13.15 10.99 -5.68
C SER A 18 -11.92 10.07 -5.68
N LEU A 19 -12.00 8.92 -5.03
CA LEU A 19 -10.92 7.94 -4.89
C LEU A 19 -11.35 6.58 -5.45
N VAL A 20 -10.37 5.77 -5.82
CA VAL A 20 -10.52 4.34 -6.12
C VAL A 20 -9.59 3.57 -5.24
N GLU A 21 -10.10 2.53 -4.59
CA GLU A 21 -9.33 1.61 -3.79
C GLU A 21 -9.18 0.27 -4.53
N TYR A 22 -7.97 -0.26 -4.55
CA TYR A 22 -7.63 -1.58 -5.05
C TYR A 22 -7.11 -2.41 -3.89
N SER A 23 -7.69 -3.58 -3.64
CA SER A 23 -7.07 -4.59 -2.77
C SER A 23 -6.50 -5.71 -3.63
N PHE A 24 -5.32 -6.20 -3.26
CA PHE A 24 -4.62 -7.23 -4.00
C PHE A 24 -3.72 -8.08 -3.11
N GLY A 25 -3.52 -9.33 -3.52
CA GLY A 25 -2.49 -10.19 -2.96
C GLY A 25 -1.10 -9.82 -3.50
N LEU A 26 -0.09 -9.93 -2.65
CA LEU A 26 1.30 -9.78 -3.07
C LEU A 26 1.86 -11.15 -3.51
N PRO A 27 2.64 -11.23 -4.61
CA PRO A 27 3.21 -12.49 -5.07
C PRO A 27 4.39 -12.89 -4.20
N GLN A 28 4.35 -14.13 -3.69
CA GLN A 28 5.38 -14.67 -2.80
C GLN A 28 6.76 -14.65 -3.46
N GLY A 29 7.77 -14.17 -2.71
CA GLY A 29 9.16 -14.10 -3.16
C GLY A 29 9.47 -12.90 -4.07
N THR A 30 8.51 -12.00 -4.28
CA THR A 30 8.69 -10.78 -5.08
C THR A 30 8.20 -9.52 -4.38
N GLU A 31 7.92 -9.59 -3.08
CA GLU A 31 7.33 -8.53 -2.26
C GLU A 31 8.17 -7.26 -2.31
N ASP A 32 9.49 -7.39 -2.16
CA ASP A 32 10.45 -6.29 -2.21
C ASP A 32 10.37 -5.49 -3.52
N ARG A 33 10.44 -6.21 -4.65
CA ARG A 33 10.32 -5.65 -5.99
C ARG A 33 8.97 -4.99 -6.20
N VAL A 34 7.88 -5.65 -5.80
CA VAL A 34 6.52 -5.16 -5.99
C VAL A 34 6.27 -3.89 -5.19
N ILE A 35 6.70 -3.82 -3.91
CA ILE A 35 6.55 -2.61 -3.10
C ILE A 35 7.38 -1.47 -3.69
N SER A 36 8.62 -1.74 -4.13
CA SER A 36 9.47 -0.75 -4.79
C SER A 36 8.81 -0.17 -6.05
N GLU A 37 8.28 -1.03 -6.91
CA GLU A 37 7.58 -0.63 -8.14
C GLU A 37 6.29 0.14 -7.85
N LEU A 38 5.47 -0.32 -6.89
CA LEU A 38 4.25 0.37 -6.49
C LEU A 38 4.57 1.77 -6.01
N LEU A 39 5.49 1.91 -5.04
CA LEU A 39 5.87 3.21 -4.51
C LEU A 39 6.38 4.12 -5.64
N THR A 40 7.33 3.68 -6.44
CA THR A 40 7.94 4.49 -7.52
C THR A 40 6.89 5.04 -8.50
N ASN A 41 5.85 4.26 -8.77
CA ASN A 41 4.81 4.59 -9.75
C ASN A 41 3.52 5.17 -9.15
N MET A 42 3.44 5.38 -7.83
CA MET A 42 2.29 6.02 -7.19
C MET A 42 2.14 7.46 -7.67
N SER A 43 0.93 7.80 -8.12
CA SER A 43 0.53 9.18 -8.36
C SER A 43 0.52 9.98 -7.06
N ASP A 44 0.58 11.30 -7.18
CA ASP A 44 0.47 12.16 -6.01
C ASP A 44 -0.83 11.93 -5.24
N ALA A 45 -0.77 12.06 -3.92
CA ALA A 45 -1.84 11.76 -2.97
C ALA A 45 -2.35 10.29 -2.95
N SER A 46 -1.74 9.37 -3.71
CA SER A 46 -2.00 7.93 -3.53
C SER A 46 -1.50 7.43 -2.18
N GLU A 47 -2.15 6.40 -1.64
CA GLU A 47 -1.81 5.77 -0.37
C GLU A 47 -1.73 4.25 -0.54
N LEU A 48 -0.63 3.66 -0.10
CA LEU A 48 -0.41 2.22 -0.07
C LEU A 48 -0.38 1.77 1.38
N SER A 49 -1.16 0.73 1.69
CA SER A 49 -1.22 0.14 3.02
C SER A 49 -1.02 -1.37 2.98
N VAL A 50 -0.33 -1.87 4.00
CA VAL A 50 -0.11 -3.30 4.25
C VAL A 50 -0.43 -3.60 5.71
N LEU A 51 -0.64 -4.88 6.02
CA LEU A 51 -0.87 -5.31 7.40
C LEU A 51 0.31 -4.94 8.29
N ASP A 52 0.05 -4.51 9.52
CA ASP A 52 1.09 -4.44 10.55
C ASP A 52 1.40 -5.86 11.06
N PRO A 53 2.63 -6.37 10.92
CA PRO A 53 2.98 -7.72 11.37
C PRO A 53 2.86 -7.91 12.88
N THR A 54 2.81 -6.82 13.66
CA THR A 54 2.70 -6.84 15.13
C THR A 54 1.26 -6.77 15.62
N SER A 55 0.29 -6.43 14.77
CA SER A 55 -1.10 -6.26 15.16
C SER A 55 -2.05 -6.38 13.97
N GLY A 56 -2.97 -7.35 14.04
CA GLY A 56 -3.98 -7.58 13.00
C GLY A 56 -4.99 -6.43 12.80
N ASP A 57 -5.08 -5.52 13.77
CA ASP A 57 -6.00 -4.38 13.76
C ASP A 57 -5.35 -3.09 13.24
N CYS A 58 -4.08 -3.17 12.84
CA CYS A 58 -3.29 -2.04 12.37
C CYS A 58 -2.70 -2.29 10.98
N ALA A 59 -2.35 -1.20 10.31
CA ALA A 59 -1.71 -1.16 9.02
C ALA A 59 -0.48 -0.25 9.05
N LEU A 60 0.50 -0.60 8.23
CA LEU A 60 1.62 0.27 7.87
C LEU A 60 1.23 0.98 6.57
N GLU A 61 1.22 2.31 6.60
CA GLU A 61 0.71 3.13 5.51
C GLU A 61 1.79 4.07 4.98
N ALA A 62 1.84 4.24 3.67
CA ALA A 62 2.68 5.22 2.99
C ALA A 62 1.85 6.01 1.96
N LYS A 63 1.97 7.32 1.99
CA LYS A 63 1.26 8.25 1.12
C LYS A 63 2.25 9.04 0.28
N ARG A 64 2.00 9.14 -1.03
CA ARG A 64 2.78 10.00 -1.92
C ARG A 64 2.44 11.47 -1.67
N LYS A 65 3.47 12.30 -1.52
CA LYS A 65 3.33 13.75 -1.35
C LYS A 65 4.41 14.49 -2.14
N GLY A 66 4.05 14.94 -3.35
CA GLY A 66 4.96 15.53 -4.31
C GLY A 66 6.11 14.58 -4.68
N VAL A 67 7.34 15.01 -4.41
CA VAL A 67 8.56 14.22 -4.68
C VAL A 67 8.91 13.22 -3.56
N GLY A 68 8.22 13.29 -2.41
CA GLY A 68 8.49 12.45 -1.25
C GLY A 68 7.30 11.63 -0.79
N TYR A 69 7.39 11.12 0.42
CA TYR A 69 6.34 10.34 1.07
C TYR A 69 6.03 10.88 2.46
N GLU A 70 4.87 10.50 2.93
CA GLU A 70 4.55 10.46 4.34
C GLU A 70 4.27 9.02 4.74
N ILE A 71 4.68 8.61 5.93
CA ILE A 71 4.36 7.29 6.48
C ILE A 71 3.67 7.42 7.82
N LYS A 72 2.86 6.44 8.14
CA LYS A 72 2.28 6.29 9.48
C LYS A 72 1.94 4.83 9.76
N ARG A 73 1.62 4.59 11.03
CA ARG A 73 0.90 3.40 11.49
C ARG A 73 -0.55 3.81 11.73
N GLY A 74 -1.50 3.23 11.01
CA GLY A 74 -2.93 3.41 11.26
C GLY A 74 -3.50 2.19 11.96
N CYS A 75 -4.45 2.40 12.88
CA CYS A 75 -5.19 1.31 13.51
C CYS A 75 -6.68 1.62 13.43
N HIS A 76 -7.53 0.60 13.51
CA HIS A 76 -8.97 0.81 13.49
C HIS A 76 -9.39 1.77 14.62
N GLY A 77 -9.96 2.94 14.27
CA GLY A 77 -10.34 3.99 15.22
C GLY A 77 -9.20 4.92 15.69
N ALA A 78 -7.95 4.71 15.26
CA ALA A 78 -6.81 5.59 15.58
C ALA A 78 -5.99 5.91 14.32
N TYR A 79 -6.03 7.18 13.91
CA TYR A 79 -5.54 7.58 12.58
C TYR A 79 -4.03 7.78 12.45
N GLY A 80 -3.25 7.55 13.51
CA GLY A 80 -1.80 7.78 13.53
C GLY A 80 -1.41 9.23 13.23
N VAL A 81 -0.10 9.52 13.21
CA VAL A 81 0.43 10.81 12.76
C VAL A 81 1.33 10.57 11.55
N TRP A 82 1.07 11.29 10.46
CA TRP A 82 1.90 11.27 9.27
C TRP A 82 3.25 11.93 9.56
N ARG A 83 4.34 11.23 9.24
CA ARG A 83 5.70 11.77 9.27
C ARG A 83 6.29 11.74 7.88
N ALA A 84 7.05 12.77 7.53
CA ALA A 84 7.77 12.82 6.26
C ALA A 84 8.76 11.64 6.16
N ALA A 85 8.90 11.12 4.95
CA ALA A 85 9.78 10.02 4.61
C ALA A 85 10.28 10.14 3.16
N THR A 86 11.47 9.62 2.93
CA THR A 86 12.02 9.34 1.60
C THR A 86 11.36 8.09 1.00
N LEU A 87 11.57 7.87 -0.31
CA LEU A 87 11.15 6.64 -0.98
C LEU A 87 11.74 5.39 -0.30
N ALA A 88 13.02 5.42 0.06
CA ALA A 88 13.70 4.30 0.71
C ALA A 88 13.13 4.01 2.11
N GLU A 89 12.81 5.05 2.88
CA GLU A 89 12.18 4.89 4.19
C GLU A 89 10.74 4.37 4.07
N ALA A 90 9.98 4.82 3.07
CA ALA A 90 8.63 4.31 2.80
C ALA A 90 8.67 2.82 2.39
N HIS A 91 9.64 2.44 1.57
CA HIS A 91 9.86 1.03 1.19
C HIS A 91 10.21 0.17 2.40
N ALA A 92 11.21 0.59 3.20
CA ALA A 92 11.60 -0.12 4.42
C ALA A 92 10.47 -0.19 5.46
N TRP A 93 9.60 0.83 5.51
CA TRP A 93 8.43 0.86 6.37
C TRP A 93 7.38 -0.19 5.99
N LEU A 94 7.09 -0.37 4.70
CA LEU A 94 6.06 -1.30 4.23
C LEU A 94 6.53 -2.74 4.11
N LEU A 95 7.83 -2.98 3.87
CA LEU A 95 8.35 -4.31 3.56
C LEU A 95 8.01 -5.39 4.61
N PRO A 96 8.12 -5.16 5.93
CA PRO A 96 7.74 -6.16 6.92
C PRO A 96 6.27 -6.58 6.84
N GLY A 97 5.38 -5.60 6.60
CA GLY A 97 3.95 -5.85 6.45
C GLY A 97 3.63 -6.59 5.15
N ALA A 98 4.30 -6.24 4.05
CA ALA A 98 4.21 -6.96 2.78
C ALA A 98 4.58 -8.45 2.93
N LEU A 99 5.69 -8.74 3.61
CA LEU A 99 6.15 -10.11 3.88
C LEU A 99 5.18 -10.88 4.78
N ALA A 100 4.62 -10.23 5.81
CA ALA A 100 3.65 -10.86 6.69
C ALA A 100 2.32 -11.13 5.97
N SER A 101 1.86 -10.18 5.16
CA SER A 101 0.65 -10.31 4.35
C SER A 101 0.69 -11.55 3.46
N VAL A 102 1.80 -11.83 2.78
CA VAL A 102 1.91 -13.05 1.94
C VAL A 102 1.80 -14.33 2.77
N ARG A 103 2.39 -14.37 3.98
CA ARG A 103 2.34 -15.55 4.86
C ARG A 103 0.95 -15.79 5.45
N LEU A 104 0.17 -14.73 5.62
CA LEU A 104 -1.13 -14.74 6.27
C LEU A 104 -2.30 -14.73 5.26
N ALA A 105 -2.02 -14.55 3.96
CA ALA A 105 -3.02 -14.26 2.94
C ALA A 105 -3.99 -15.42 2.69
N ARG A 106 -5.24 -15.22 3.12
CA ARG A 106 -6.42 -15.70 2.39
C ARG A 106 -6.64 -14.81 1.14
N PRO A 107 -7.35 -15.26 0.10
CA PRO A 107 -7.70 -14.41 -1.04
C PRO A 107 -8.35 -13.10 -0.58
N GLY A 108 -7.79 -11.95 -0.96
CA GLY A 108 -8.28 -10.61 -0.57
C GLY A 108 -7.47 -9.91 0.54
N PHE A 109 -6.53 -10.61 1.19
CA PHE A 109 -5.59 -10.03 2.16
C PHE A 109 -4.20 -9.88 1.51
N GLY A 110 -3.60 -8.70 1.64
CA GLY A 110 -2.33 -8.42 0.97
C GLY A 110 -1.88 -6.97 1.18
N ALA A 111 -2.22 -6.13 0.21
CA ALA A 111 -2.04 -4.70 0.28
C ALA A 111 -3.27 -3.99 -0.30
N THR A 112 -3.47 -2.74 0.13
CA THR A 112 -4.51 -1.87 -0.40
C THR A 112 -3.85 -0.62 -0.97
N LEU A 113 -4.21 -0.26 -2.19
CA LEU A 113 -3.77 0.98 -2.84
C LEU A 113 -4.99 1.87 -3.09
N VAL A 114 -4.99 3.05 -2.49
CA VAL A 114 -5.96 4.11 -2.74
C VAL A 114 -5.33 5.11 -3.70
N VAL A 115 -6.03 5.41 -4.79
CA VAL A 115 -5.59 6.41 -5.78
C VAL A 115 -6.68 7.46 -5.98
N PRO A 116 -6.32 8.74 -6.13
CA PRO A 116 -7.26 9.74 -6.61
C PRO A 116 -7.74 9.39 -8.02
N LYS A 117 -9.03 9.59 -8.29
CA LYS A 117 -9.51 9.65 -9.67
C LYS A 117 -8.90 10.90 -10.28
N VAL A 118 -8.07 10.72 -11.31
CA VAL A 118 -7.63 11.86 -12.11
C VAL A 118 -8.90 12.48 -12.68
N GLY A 119 -9.21 13.71 -12.29
CA GLY A 119 -10.28 14.47 -12.96
C GLY A 119 -9.90 14.58 -14.43
N ASN A 120 -10.81 14.18 -15.31
CA ASN A 120 -10.67 14.43 -16.74
C ASN A 120 -10.46 15.92 -17.01
#